data_AF-A0A1G9VQD4-F1
#
_entry.id   AF-A0A1G9VQD4-F1
#
_cell.length_a   1.000
_cell.length_b   1.000
_cell.length_c   1.000
_cell.angle_alpha   90.00
_cell.angle_beta   90.00
_cell.angle_gamma   90.00
#
_symmetry.space_group_name_H-M   'P 1'
#
loop_
_entity.id
_entity.type
_entity.pdbx_description
1 polymer ?
#
loop_
_entity_poly.entity_id
_entity_poly.type
_entity_poly.pdbx_seq_one_letter_code
_entity_poly.pdbx_strand_id
1 'polypeptide(L)'
;MDIRELDRRALALTGEIIKHVRPDQLVLPTPCPDWTLHGLLRHLVCQNEGFAAAARGAGGSLMTWRGGDLGDDPYRAFAASAEAVTEAFAEDGALDRPFTLPEVREDMTFPGRVAMSFHFVDFVAHAWDVATTIGVAWEPDDEMISAGLRVAAKVPEDDRGPGTAFDQVVAIPDDAPRAHRLLALLGRRSG
;
A
#
# COMPACT_ATOMS: atom_id res chain seq x y z
N MET A 1 19.57 3.11 0.05
CA MET A 1 18.18 3.00 0.54
C MET A 1 17.72 1.61 0.20
N ASP A 2 17.59 0.76 1.20
CA ASP A 2 17.05 -0.58 0.98
C ASP A 2 15.53 -0.49 0.98
N ILE A 3 14.92 -0.78 -0.17
CA ILE A 3 13.46 -0.66 -0.31
C ILE A 3 12.74 -1.67 0.58
N ARG A 4 13.35 -2.81 0.89
CA ARG A 4 12.77 -3.83 1.79
C ARG A 4 12.62 -3.30 3.21
N GLU A 5 13.60 -2.50 3.66
CA GLU A 5 13.57 -1.89 4.98
C GLU A 5 12.53 -0.79 5.10
N LEU A 6 12.35 0.01 4.04
CA LEU A 6 11.26 0.99 3.97
C LEU A 6 9.89 0.32 3.95
N ASP A 7 9.75 -0.73 3.15
CA ASP A 7 8.53 -1.52 3.04
C ASP A 7 8.13 -2.14 4.39
N ARG A 8 9.08 -2.79 5.06
CA ARG A 8 8.89 -3.36 6.41
C ARG A 8 8.45 -2.30 7.43
N ARG A 9 8.97 -1.07 7.35
CA ARG A 9 8.54 0.04 8.22
C ARG A 9 7.15 0.55 7.88
N ALA A 10 6.78 0.61 6.60
CA ALA A 10 5.42 0.95 6.19
C ALA A 10 4.41 -0.10 6.66
N LEU A 11 4.75 -1.39 6.56
CA LEU A 11 3.96 -2.49 7.11
C LEU A 11 3.80 -2.38 8.62
N ALA A 12 4.88 -2.08 9.35
CA ALA A 12 4.83 -1.89 10.80
C ALA A 12 3.92 -0.71 11.20
N LEU A 13 4.07 0.46 10.55
CA LEU A 13 3.20 1.62 10.76
C LEU A 13 1.72 1.27 10.53
N THR A 14 1.43 0.61 9.41
CA THR A 14 0.07 0.18 9.05
C THR A 14 -0.50 -0.78 10.10
N GLY A 15 0.30 -1.75 10.54
CA GLY A 15 -0.07 -2.71 11.58
C GLY A 15 -0.39 -2.04 12.92
N GLU A 16 0.41 -1.06 13.36
CA GLU A 16 0.13 -0.30 14.59
C GLU A 16 -1.21 0.46 14.50
N ILE A 17 -1.52 1.03 13.34
CA ILE A 17 -2.81 1.71 13.11
C ILE A 17 -3.97 0.70 13.13
N ILE A 18 -3.83 -0.45 12.45
CA ILE A 18 -4.88 -1.47 12.36
C ILE A 18 -5.24 -2.07 13.73
N LYS A 19 -4.30 -2.14 14.68
CA LYS A 19 -4.60 -2.57 16.07
C LYS A 19 -5.70 -1.76 16.74
N HIS A 20 -5.93 -0.52 16.31
CA HIS A 20 -6.95 0.37 16.87
C HIS A 20 -8.32 0.23 16.21
N VAL A 21 -8.44 -0.57 15.14
CA VAL A 21 -9.71 -0.79 14.44
C VAL A 21 -10.66 -1.56 15.33
N ARG A 22 -11.86 -1.01 15.54
CA ARG A 22 -12.95 -1.71 16.23
C ARG A 22 -13.93 -2.32 15.23
N PRO A 23 -14.63 -3.41 15.60
CA PRO A 23 -15.59 -4.06 14.70
C PRO A 23 -16.68 -3.13 14.15
N ASP A 24 -17.17 -2.17 14.94
CA ASP A 24 -18.19 -1.21 14.53
C ASP A 24 -17.71 -0.25 13.43
N GLN A 25 -16.39 -0.09 13.27
CA GLN A 25 -15.79 0.81 12.29
C GLN A 25 -15.64 0.17 10.91
N LEU A 26 -15.78 -1.16 10.79
CA LEU A 26 -15.56 -1.89 9.53
C LEU A 26 -16.52 -1.46 8.40
N VAL A 27 -17.67 -0.90 8.75
CA VAL A 27 -18.67 -0.40 7.80
C VAL A 27 -18.48 1.07 7.43
N LEU A 28 -17.55 1.78 8.07
CA LEU A 28 -17.34 3.21 7.81
C LEU A 28 -16.80 3.43 6.39
N PRO A 29 -17.22 4.52 5.73
CA PRO A 29 -16.61 4.93 4.47
C PRO A 29 -15.15 5.35 4.71
N THR A 30 -14.29 5.14 3.72
CA THR A 30 -12.89 5.55 3.77
C THR A 30 -12.62 6.72 2.81
N PRO A 31 -11.46 7.40 2.90
CA PRO A 31 -11.04 8.35 1.88
C PRO A 31 -10.86 7.73 0.48
N CYS A 32 -10.75 6.40 0.37
CA CYS A 32 -10.85 5.67 -0.89
C CYS A 32 -12.33 5.32 -1.14
N PRO A 33 -13.03 6.05 -2.02
CA PRO A 33 -14.50 6.07 -2.05
C PRO A 33 -15.14 4.73 -2.41
N ASP A 34 -14.41 3.82 -3.05
CA ASP A 34 -14.91 2.51 -3.45
C ASP A 34 -15.00 1.52 -2.28
N TRP A 35 -14.38 1.83 -1.13
CA TRP A 35 -14.23 0.89 -0.02
C TRP A 35 -14.76 1.42 1.30
N THR A 36 -15.47 0.55 2.01
CA THR A 36 -15.58 0.63 3.47
C THR A 36 -14.25 0.25 4.12
N LEU A 37 -14.08 0.50 5.41
CA LEU A 37 -12.88 0.09 6.13
C LEU A 37 -12.60 -1.42 5.99
N HIS A 38 -13.64 -2.26 6.02
CA HIS A 38 -13.48 -3.69 5.74
C HIS A 38 -12.88 -3.95 4.35
N GLY A 39 -13.39 -3.27 3.31
CA GLY A 39 -12.86 -3.38 1.95
C GLY A 39 -11.39 -2.97 1.86
N LEU A 40 -11.03 -1.87 2.52
CA LEU A 40 -9.65 -1.37 2.57
C LEU A 40 -8.71 -2.35 3.30
N LEU A 41 -9.11 -2.91 4.44
CA LEU A 41 -8.30 -3.90 5.15
C LEU A 41 -8.13 -5.19 4.33
N ARG A 42 -9.20 -5.64 3.65
CA ARG A 42 -9.15 -6.77 2.73
C ARG A 42 -8.17 -6.51 1.58
N HIS A 43 -8.18 -5.30 1.03
CA HIS A 43 -7.23 -4.90 -0.01
C HIS A 43 -5.79 -5.02 0.48
N LEU A 44 -5.46 -4.48 1.66
CA LEU A 44 -4.11 -4.59 2.24
C LEU A 44 -3.64 -6.05 2.38
N VAL A 45 -4.52 -6.95 2.82
CA VAL A 45 -4.19 -8.39 2.89
C VAL A 45 -3.98 -8.99 1.49
N CYS A 46 -4.87 -8.70 0.52
CA CYS A 46 -4.70 -9.13 -0.87
C CYS A 46 -3.36 -8.66 -1.46
N GLN A 47 -2.97 -7.41 -1.20
CA GLN A 47 -1.71 -6.85 -1.71
C GLN A 47 -0.52 -7.61 -1.15
N ASN A 48 -0.47 -7.81 0.17
CA ASN A 48 0.58 -8.61 0.81
C ASN A 48 0.68 -10.02 0.19
N GLU A 49 -0.45 -10.72 0.04
CA GLU A 49 -0.52 -12.06 -0.56
C GLU A 49 -0.02 -12.08 -2.02
N GLY A 50 -0.51 -11.15 -2.84
CA GLY A 50 -0.15 -11.00 -4.24
C GLY A 50 1.33 -10.69 -4.44
N PHE A 51 1.86 -9.74 -3.68
CA PHE A 51 3.28 -9.38 -3.73
C PHE A 51 4.18 -10.49 -3.21
N ALA A 52 3.78 -11.22 -2.16
CA ALA A 52 4.52 -12.39 -1.68
C ALA A 52 4.60 -13.49 -2.74
N ALA A 53 3.49 -13.74 -3.45
CA ALA A 53 3.47 -14.68 -4.56
C ALA A 53 4.29 -14.19 -5.75
N ALA A 54 4.19 -12.91 -6.12
CA ALA A 54 4.97 -12.31 -7.19
C ALA A 54 6.47 -12.42 -6.93
N ALA A 55 6.90 -12.16 -5.69
CA ALA A 55 8.28 -12.34 -5.26
C ALA A 55 8.78 -13.78 -5.44
N ARG A 56 7.89 -14.77 -5.33
CA ARG A 56 8.19 -16.20 -5.53
C ARG A 56 7.89 -16.70 -6.95
N GLY A 57 7.62 -15.79 -7.90
CA GLY A 57 7.35 -16.13 -9.31
C GLY A 57 5.93 -16.65 -9.59
N ALA A 58 4.99 -16.51 -8.65
CA ALA A 58 3.61 -16.99 -8.72
C ALA A 58 2.56 -15.86 -8.79
N GLY A 59 2.97 -14.63 -9.13
CA GLY A 59 2.09 -13.45 -9.16
C GLY A 59 1.21 -13.32 -10.41
N GLY A 60 1.37 -14.17 -11.42
CA GLY A 60 0.73 -14.01 -12.73
C GLY A 60 -0.79 -14.26 -12.78
N SER A 61 -1.38 -14.84 -11.74
CA SER A 61 -2.83 -15.06 -11.68
C SER A 61 -3.50 -13.93 -10.91
N LEU A 62 -4.48 -13.25 -11.51
CA LEU A 62 -5.32 -12.25 -10.80
C LEU A 62 -6.02 -12.84 -9.57
N MET A 63 -6.27 -14.15 -9.53
CA MET A 63 -6.88 -14.78 -8.35
C MET A 63 -6.00 -14.71 -7.11
N THR A 64 -4.68 -14.65 -7.28
CA THR A 64 -3.72 -14.48 -6.17
C THR A 64 -3.86 -13.11 -5.49
N TRP A 65 -4.41 -12.11 -6.20
CA TRP A 65 -4.62 -10.74 -5.74
C TRP A 65 -6.06 -10.49 -5.24
N ARG A 66 -6.83 -11.57 -5.08
CA ARG A 66 -8.26 -11.52 -4.71
C ARG A 66 -8.57 -12.42 -3.51
N GLY A 67 -7.56 -12.98 -2.83
CA GLY A 67 -7.69 -13.84 -1.64
C GLY A 67 -8.29 -13.09 -0.47
N GLY A 68 -7.47 -12.32 0.25
CA GLY A 68 -7.89 -11.25 1.16
C GLY A 68 -8.86 -11.66 2.26
N ASP A 69 -8.69 -12.84 2.84
CA ASP A 69 -9.54 -13.31 3.92
C ASP A 69 -9.16 -12.61 5.24
N LEU A 70 -10.08 -11.83 5.79
CA LEU A 70 -9.88 -11.15 7.06
C LEU A 70 -10.23 -12.04 8.26
N GLY A 71 -10.98 -13.13 8.05
CA GLY A 71 -11.57 -13.93 9.11
C GLY A 71 -12.32 -13.07 10.13
N ASP A 72 -12.23 -13.45 11.40
CA ASP A 72 -12.84 -12.74 12.54
C ASP A 72 -11.92 -11.67 13.16
N ASP A 73 -10.64 -11.63 12.77
CA ASP A 73 -9.62 -10.74 13.33
C ASP A 73 -8.79 -10.11 12.19
N PRO A 74 -9.24 -8.96 11.65
CA PRO A 74 -8.55 -8.27 10.56
C PRO A 74 -7.10 -7.89 10.89
N TYR A 75 -6.78 -7.64 12.17
CA TYR A 75 -5.40 -7.33 12.58
C TYR A 75 -4.51 -8.56 12.44
N ARG A 76 -4.98 -9.74 12.86
CA ARG A 76 -4.22 -10.99 12.68
C ARG A 76 -4.04 -11.36 11.22
N ALA A 77 -5.09 -11.21 10.40
CA ALA A 77 -5.00 -11.45 8.96
C ALA A 77 -3.96 -10.52 8.30
N PHE A 78 -4.00 -9.23 8.64
CA PHE A 78 -3.00 -8.27 8.20
C PHE A 78 -1.59 -8.66 8.65
N ALA A 79 -1.38 -8.95 9.94
CA ALA A 79 -0.07 -9.27 10.49
C ALA A 79 0.55 -10.51 9.84
N ALA A 80 -0.24 -11.57 9.63
CA ALA A 80 0.22 -12.79 8.98
C ALA A 80 0.61 -12.55 7.51
N SER A 81 -0.20 -11.79 6.77
CA SER A 81 0.11 -11.45 5.38
C SER A 81 1.35 -10.53 5.27
N ALA A 82 1.50 -9.58 6.18
CA ALA A 82 2.66 -8.67 6.25
C ALA A 82 3.98 -9.43 6.55
N GLU A 83 3.92 -10.44 7.42
CA GLU A 83 5.05 -11.34 7.67
C GLU A 83 5.40 -12.13 6.40
N ALA A 84 4.41 -12.73 5.74
CA ALA A 84 4.62 -13.54 4.55
C ALA A 84 5.25 -12.76 3.37
N VAL A 85 4.85 -11.50 3.15
CA VAL A 85 5.46 -10.65 2.10
C VAL A 85 6.86 -10.18 2.50
N THR A 86 7.07 -9.86 3.78
CA THR A 86 8.40 -9.46 4.29
C THR A 86 9.41 -10.60 4.09
N GLU A 87 9.02 -11.83 4.41
CA GLU A 87 9.85 -13.02 4.18
C GLU A 87 10.13 -13.23 2.69
N ALA A 88 9.11 -13.10 1.83
CA ALA A 88 9.26 -13.26 0.39
C ALA A 88 10.23 -12.22 -0.21
N PHE A 89 10.16 -10.98 0.26
CA PHE A 89 11.05 -9.90 -0.17
C PHE A 89 12.49 -10.07 0.35
N ALA A 90 12.68 -10.80 1.45
CA ALA A 90 13.99 -11.09 2.02
C ALA A 90 14.75 -12.20 1.30
N GLU A 91 14.08 -13.01 0.47
CA GLU A 91 14.71 -14.09 -0.30
C GLU A 91 15.84 -13.61 -1.21
N ASP A 92 16.86 -14.46 -1.39
CA ASP A 92 18.00 -14.17 -2.24
C ASP A 92 17.58 -13.87 -3.69
N GLY A 93 18.07 -12.75 -4.22
CA GLY A 93 17.77 -12.28 -5.57
C GLY A 93 16.38 -11.65 -5.74
N ALA A 94 15.56 -11.55 -4.68
CA ALA A 94 14.22 -10.96 -4.78
C ALA A 94 14.22 -9.52 -5.32
N LEU A 95 15.27 -8.73 -5.06
CA LEU A 95 15.40 -7.37 -5.56
C LEU A 95 15.53 -7.25 -7.08
N ASP A 96 16.05 -8.28 -7.75
CA ASP A 96 16.35 -8.25 -9.18
C ASP A 96 15.48 -9.21 -9.99
N ARG A 97 14.86 -10.19 -9.32
CA ARG A 97 13.89 -11.11 -9.92
C ARG A 97 12.70 -10.34 -10.52
N PRO A 98 12.19 -10.74 -11.69
CA PRO A 98 11.00 -10.13 -12.29
C PRO A 98 9.74 -10.51 -11.52
N PHE A 99 8.93 -9.52 -11.15
CA PHE A 99 7.63 -9.69 -10.52
C PHE A 99 6.55 -9.44 -11.56
N THR A 100 5.61 -10.38 -11.71
CA THR A 100 4.40 -10.19 -12.52
C THR A 100 3.30 -9.57 -11.65
N LEU A 101 2.79 -8.40 -12.04
CA LEU A 101 1.83 -7.60 -11.28
C LEU A 101 0.59 -7.30 -12.17
N PRO A 102 -0.32 -8.27 -12.35
CA PRO A 102 -1.43 -8.13 -13.30
C PRO A 102 -2.43 -7.02 -12.95
N GLU A 103 -2.49 -6.58 -11.69
CA GLU A 103 -3.30 -5.43 -11.27
C GLU A 103 -2.72 -4.09 -11.70
N VAL A 104 -1.42 -4.03 -12.00
CA VAL A 104 -0.75 -2.84 -12.52
C VAL A 104 -0.75 -2.88 -14.04
N ARG A 105 -0.23 -3.97 -14.62
CA ARG A 105 -0.16 -4.22 -16.06
C ARG A 105 -0.12 -5.74 -16.32
N GLU A 106 -1.13 -6.25 -17.04
CA GLU A 106 -1.34 -7.69 -17.27
C GLU A 106 -0.15 -8.41 -17.94
N ASP A 107 0.54 -7.74 -18.87
CA ASP A 107 1.62 -8.34 -19.69
C ASP A 107 3.02 -7.77 -19.37
N MET A 108 3.23 -7.22 -18.18
CA MET A 108 4.51 -6.61 -17.82
C MET A 108 5.08 -7.17 -16.52
N THR A 109 6.39 -7.37 -16.51
CA THR A 109 7.16 -7.66 -15.29
C THR A 109 8.00 -6.47 -14.87
N PHE A 110 8.17 -6.31 -13.58
CA PHE A 110 9.03 -5.27 -13.00
C PHE A 110 10.20 -5.91 -12.26
N PRO A 111 11.41 -5.32 -12.27
CA PRO A 111 12.45 -5.73 -11.32
C PRO A 111 11.91 -5.64 -9.89
N GLY A 112 12.20 -6.62 -9.03
CA GLY A 112 11.61 -6.69 -7.69
C GLY A 112 11.78 -5.42 -6.87
N ARG A 113 12.91 -4.72 -6.98
CA ARG A 113 13.12 -3.41 -6.32
C ARG A 113 12.11 -2.33 -6.72
N VAL A 114 11.62 -2.37 -7.96
CA VAL A 114 10.61 -1.45 -8.47
C VAL A 114 9.23 -1.88 -7.97
N ALA A 115 8.92 -3.18 -8.05
CA ALA A 115 7.68 -3.74 -7.53
C ALA A 115 7.52 -3.47 -6.02
N MET A 116 8.54 -3.73 -5.20
CA MET A 116 8.57 -3.42 -3.77
C MET A 116 8.38 -1.93 -3.49
N SER A 117 8.80 -1.04 -4.40
CA SER A 117 8.55 0.40 -4.25
C SER A 117 7.08 0.78 -4.47
N PHE A 118 6.36 0.02 -5.29
CA PHE A 118 4.92 0.18 -5.48
C PHE A 118 4.19 -0.27 -4.22
N HIS A 119 4.53 -1.45 -3.70
CA HIS A 119 3.98 -1.95 -2.43
C HIS A 119 4.22 -0.97 -1.27
N PHE A 120 5.45 -0.47 -1.13
CA PHE A 120 5.78 0.51 -0.10
C PHE A 120 4.92 1.77 -0.16
N VAL A 121 4.77 2.40 -1.33
CA VAL A 121 4.01 3.67 -1.43
C VAL A 121 2.51 3.46 -1.25
N ASP A 122 2.00 2.30 -1.69
CA ASP A 122 0.62 1.86 -1.50
C ASP A 122 0.28 1.76 -0.01
N PHE A 123 1.11 1.07 0.78
CA PHE A 123 0.90 0.92 2.21
C PHE A 123 1.06 2.23 2.99
N VAL A 124 1.99 3.11 2.61
CA VAL A 124 2.11 4.43 3.23
C VAL A 124 0.83 5.25 3.04
N ALA A 125 0.23 5.20 1.84
CA ALA A 125 -1.01 5.89 1.54
C ALA A 125 -2.21 5.28 2.28
N HIS A 126 -2.34 3.96 2.26
CA HIS A 126 -3.46 3.27 2.88
C HIS A 126 -3.39 3.24 4.42
N ALA A 127 -2.19 3.33 5.00
CA ALA A 127 -2.04 3.61 6.42
C ALA A 127 -2.73 4.93 6.81
N TRP A 128 -2.58 5.98 5.99
CA TRP A 128 -3.28 7.25 6.20
C TRP A 128 -4.79 7.10 6.01
N ASP A 129 -5.23 6.35 5.00
CA ASP A 129 -6.66 6.12 4.74
C ASP A 129 -7.32 5.42 5.95
N VAL A 130 -6.69 4.38 6.53
CA VAL A 130 -7.15 3.70 7.74
C VAL A 130 -7.15 4.66 8.94
N ALA A 131 -6.01 5.34 9.18
CA ALA A 131 -5.87 6.25 10.32
C ALA A 131 -6.93 7.36 10.32
N THR A 132 -7.15 7.96 9.15
CA THR A 132 -8.18 8.98 8.92
C THR A 132 -9.58 8.42 9.18
N THR A 133 -9.86 7.19 8.74
CA THR A 133 -11.18 6.54 8.92
C THR A 133 -11.49 6.30 10.40
N ILE A 134 -10.50 5.92 11.20
CA ILE A 134 -10.71 5.59 12.63
C ILE A 134 -10.35 6.72 13.59
N GLY A 135 -9.85 7.85 13.09
CA GLY A 135 -9.54 9.05 13.87
C GLY A 135 -8.27 8.93 14.73
N VAL A 136 -7.25 8.22 14.25
CA VAL A 136 -5.93 8.12 14.92
C VAL A 136 -4.84 8.83 14.13
N ALA A 137 -3.68 9.03 14.75
CA ALA A 137 -2.55 9.69 14.11
C ALA A 137 -1.89 8.80 13.05
N TRP A 138 -1.43 9.42 11.97
CA TRP A 138 -0.57 8.82 10.95
C TRP A 138 0.78 9.53 10.99
N GLU A 139 1.80 8.86 11.52
CA GLU A 139 3.11 9.44 11.82
C GLU A 139 4.26 8.69 11.12
N PRO A 140 4.32 8.68 9.78
CA PRO A 140 5.48 8.16 9.07
C PRO A 140 6.71 9.05 9.33
N ASP A 141 7.88 8.43 9.44
CA ASP A 141 9.14 9.17 9.56
C ASP A 141 9.52 9.92 8.25
N ASP A 142 10.45 10.87 8.40
CA ASP A 142 10.92 11.72 7.30
C ASP A 142 11.50 10.93 6.12
N GLU A 143 12.10 9.76 6.37
CA GLU A 143 12.66 8.94 5.32
C GLU A 143 11.55 8.26 4.50
N MET A 144 10.51 7.73 5.18
CA MET A 144 9.32 7.19 4.52
C MET A 144 8.64 8.26 3.65
N ILE A 145 8.42 9.46 4.19
CA ILE A 145 7.85 10.57 3.41
C ILE A 145 8.74 10.92 2.21
N SER A 146 10.06 10.99 2.42
CA SER A 146 11.01 11.30 1.34
C SER A 146 11.04 10.26 0.24
N ALA A 147 10.99 8.97 0.59
CA ALA A 147 10.96 7.87 -0.36
C ALA A 147 9.61 7.83 -1.09
N GLY A 148 8.51 7.99 -0.37
CA GLY A 148 7.15 8.02 -0.92
C GLY A 148 7.00 9.10 -1.98
N LEU A 149 7.49 10.32 -1.70
CA LEU A 149 7.49 11.42 -2.67
C LEU A 149 8.23 11.07 -3.97
N ARG A 150 9.38 10.37 -3.87
CA ARG A 150 10.16 9.95 -5.05
C ARG A 150 9.47 8.87 -5.87
N VAL A 151 8.72 7.97 -5.23
CA VAL A 151 7.95 6.94 -5.93
C VAL A 151 6.70 7.57 -6.56
N ALA A 152 5.92 8.33 -5.78
CA ALA A 152 4.69 8.98 -6.21
C ALA A 152 4.92 9.92 -7.40
N ALA A 153 6.04 10.64 -7.44
CA ALA A 153 6.40 11.53 -8.55
C ALA A 153 6.72 10.80 -9.87
N LYS A 154 6.94 9.48 -9.84
CA LYS A 154 7.20 8.67 -11.04
C LYS A 154 5.94 8.05 -11.64
N VAL A 155 4.81 8.12 -10.94
CA VAL A 155 3.53 7.62 -11.46
C VAL A 155 3.10 8.53 -12.62
N PRO A 156 3.01 8.02 -13.86
CA PRO A 156 2.62 8.81 -15.03
C PRO A 156 1.24 9.45 -14.87
N GLU A 157 1.01 10.58 -15.54
CA GLU A 157 -0.29 11.27 -15.53
C GLU A 157 -1.41 10.34 -16.03
N ASP A 158 -1.16 9.59 -17.11
CA ASP A 158 -2.11 8.65 -17.72
C ASP A 158 -2.43 7.42 -16.85
N ASP A 159 -1.64 7.20 -15.79
CA ASP A 159 -1.82 6.09 -14.84
C ASP A 159 -2.56 6.53 -13.57
N ARG A 160 -3.21 7.70 -13.61
CA ARG A 160 -3.96 8.28 -12.50
C ARG A 160 -5.45 8.40 -12.80
N GLY A 161 -6.26 8.30 -11.76
CA GLY A 161 -7.71 8.56 -11.82
C GLY A 161 -8.56 7.29 -11.67
N PRO A 162 -9.84 7.36 -12.08
CA PRO A 162 -10.80 6.29 -11.85
C PRO A 162 -10.33 4.94 -12.41
N GLY A 163 -10.30 3.92 -11.56
CA GLY A 163 -9.91 2.55 -11.95
C GLY A 163 -8.39 2.30 -12.00
N THR A 164 -7.56 3.24 -11.57
CA THR A 164 -6.11 3.03 -11.40
C THR A 164 -5.70 2.96 -9.92
N ALA A 165 -4.42 2.70 -9.65
CA ALA A 165 -3.90 2.57 -8.28
C ALA A 165 -3.94 3.89 -7.48
N PHE A 166 -3.85 5.05 -8.14
CA PHE A 166 -3.85 6.36 -7.49
C PHE A 166 -4.76 7.34 -8.22
N ASP A 167 -5.55 8.13 -7.48
CA ASP A 167 -6.41 9.15 -8.07
C ASP A 167 -5.59 10.36 -8.59
N GLN A 168 -6.26 11.30 -9.25
CA GLN A 168 -5.66 12.52 -9.78
C GLN A 168 -4.99 13.35 -8.69
N VAL A 169 -3.88 13.98 -9.04
CA VAL A 169 -3.13 14.85 -8.11
C VAL A 169 -4.04 15.96 -7.58
N VAL A 170 -4.03 16.16 -6.27
CA VAL A 170 -4.78 17.23 -5.60
C VAL A 170 -3.90 18.48 -5.53
N ALA A 171 -4.46 19.63 -5.92
CA ALA A 171 -3.77 20.91 -5.77
C ALA A 171 -3.69 21.29 -4.28
N ILE A 172 -2.50 21.69 -3.84
CA ILE A 172 -2.20 22.13 -2.46
C ILE A 172 -1.22 23.32 -2.50
N PRO A 173 -1.12 24.11 -1.43
CA PRO A 173 -0.12 25.17 -1.33
C PRO A 173 1.33 24.66 -1.44
N ASP A 174 2.22 25.44 -2.04
CA ASP A 174 3.62 25.07 -2.25
C ASP A 174 4.40 24.88 -0.93
N ASP A 175 3.97 25.58 0.12
CA ASP A 175 4.52 25.51 1.49
C ASP A 175 3.85 24.45 2.36
N ALA A 176 2.95 23.64 1.80
CA ALA A 176 2.31 22.55 2.52
C ALA A 176 3.34 21.55 3.07
N PRO A 177 3.09 20.97 4.27
CA PRO A 177 3.94 19.94 4.83
C PRO A 177 4.21 18.79 3.84
N ARG A 178 5.42 18.24 3.87
CA ARG A 178 5.84 17.18 2.93
C ARG A 178 4.92 15.96 2.92
N ALA A 179 4.35 15.63 4.08
CA ALA A 179 3.38 14.56 4.22
C ALA A 179 2.09 14.84 3.44
N HIS A 180 1.57 16.07 3.50
CA HIS A 180 0.40 16.49 2.71
C HIS A 180 0.72 16.49 1.22
N ARG A 181 1.95 16.86 0.84
CA ARG A 181 2.41 16.77 -0.55
C ARG A 181 2.45 15.34 -1.08
N LEU A 182 2.87 14.38 -0.26
CA LEU A 182 2.81 12.96 -0.62
C LEU A 182 1.36 12.52 -0.85
N LEU A 183 0.47 12.81 0.11
CA LEU A 183 -0.95 12.47 0.01
C LEU A 183 -1.61 13.08 -1.23
N ALA A 184 -1.34 14.36 -1.50
CA ALA A 184 -1.84 15.07 -2.66
C ALA A 184 -1.37 14.48 -3.98
N LEU A 185 -0.10 14.06 -4.08
CA LEU A 185 0.42 13.33 -5.25
C LEU A 185 -0.21 11.96 -5.44
N LEU A 186 -0.84 11.39 -4.41
CA LEU A 186 -1.55 10.11 -4.48
C LEU A 186 -3.08 10.31 -4.53
N GLY A 187 -3.53 11.55 -4.74
CA GLY A 187 -4.94 11.90 -4.91
C GLY A 187 -5.75 12.04 -3.63
N ARG A 188 -5.10 12.04 -2.45
CA ARG A 188 -5.76 12.23 -1.16
C ARG A 188 -5.94 13.72 -0.86
N ARG A 189 -7.12 14.06 -0.34
CA ARG A 189 -7.41 15.39 0.22
C ARG A 189 -7.18 15.37 1.73
N SER A 190 -5.99 15.77 2.18
CA SER A 190 -5.74 16.10 3.58
C SER A 190 -6.31 17.49 3.86
N GLY A 191 -7.33 17.58 4.71
CA GLY A 191 -7.96 18.84 5.11
C GLY A 191 -7.06 19.78 5.90
#